data_AF-A0A971R711-F1
#
_entry.id   AF-A0A971R711-F1
#
_cell.length_a   1.000
_cell.length_b   1.000
_cell.length_c   1.000
_cell.angle_alpha   90.00
_cell.angle_beta   90.00
_cell.angle_gamma   90.00
#
_symmetry.space_group_name_H-M   'P 1'
#
loop_
_entity.id
_entity.type
_entity.pdbx_description
1 polymer ?
#
loop_
_entity_poly.entity_id
_entity_poly.type
_entity_poly.pdbx_seq_one_letter_code
_entity_poly.pdbx_strand_id
1 'polypeptide(L)'
;FHRREELPLPLAYLQEQNLVSHLQQAIGEAEDAGRQLFGALSTLAVEMLFHKQEQRLSGPAKIERNNLIASWGVERLYWADLELPFHSLITDLPHDDQPARRAWALTVRKAAWRALDAAIAAVGEDPPALKAAVLARGQLGGGLHKVLQHWFPREPEEV
;
A
#
# COMPACT_ATOMS: atom_id res chain seq x y z
N PHE A 1 25.15 -4.18 -12.99
CA PHE A 1 24.25 -5.19 -12.40
C PHE A 1 23.27 -5.63 -13.47
N HIS A 2 23.08 -6.94 -13.66
CA HIS A 2 22.12 -7.52 -14.60
C HIS A 2 20.96 -8.10 -13.78
N ARG A 3 19.72 -7.63 -13.99
CA ARG A 3 18.50 -8.16 -13.36
C ARG A 3 17.77 -9.01 -14.41
N ARG A 4 17.50 -10.27 -14.09
CA ARG A 4 16.65 -11.18 -14.88
C ARG A 4 15.48 -11.58 -14.00
N GLU A 5 14.28 -11.50 -14.57
CA GLU A 5 13.04 -11.92 -13.92
C GLU A 5 12.32 -12.91 -14.81
N GLU A 6 11.65 -13.87 -14.18
CA GLU A 6 10.84 -14.89 -14.85
C GLU A 6 9.43 -14.82 -14.26
N LEU A 7 8.46 -14.45 -15.10
CA LEU A 7 7.06 -14.34 -14.72
C LEU A 7 6.28 -15.54 -15.29
N PRO A 8 5.45 -16.22 -14.48
CA PRO A 8 4.59 -17.27 -15.00
C PRO A 8 3.47 -16.61 -15.81
N LEU A 9 3.57 -16.60 -17.14
CA LEU A 9 2.55 -16.02 -18.02
C LEU A 9 1.81 -17.12 -18.78
N PRO A 10 0.63 -17.57 -18.29
CA PRO A 10 -0.22 -18.51 -19.00
C PRO A 10 -0.59 -18.00 -20.40
N LEU A 11 -0.67 -18.92 -21.37
CA LEU A 11 -1.03 -18.58 -22.75
C LEU A 11 -2.43 -17.95 -22.89
N ALA A 12 -3.32 -18.18 -21.92
CA ALA A 12 -4.66 -17.59 -21.88
C ALA A 12 -4.65 -16.05 -22.00
N TYR A 13 -3.63 -15.37 -21.46
CA TYR A 13 -3.47 -13.92 -21.57
C TYR A 13 -3.30 -13.42 -23.01
N LEU A 14 -2.84 -14.28 -23.93
CA LEU A 14 -2.70 -13.92 -25.35
C LEU A 14 -4.03 -13.99 -26.11
N GLN A 15 -5.02 -14.70 -25.56
CA GLN A 15 -6.30 -14.96 -26.20
C GLN A 15 -7.42 -14.12 -25.59
N GLU A 16 -7.35 -13.86 -24.28
CA GLU A 16 -8.41 -13.21 -23.51
C GLU A 16 -7.99 -11.83 -23.04
N GLN A 17 -8.41 -10.79 -23.77
CA GLN A 17 -8.12 -9.39 -23.42
C GLN A 17 -8.68 -8.99 -22.04
N ASN A 18 -9.74 -9.65 -21.57
CA ASN A 18 -10.29 -9.36 -20.24
C ASN A 18 -9.29 -9.69 -19.12
N LEU A 19 -8.52 -10.78 -19.24
CA LEU A 19 -7.49 -11.14 -18.26
C LEU A 19 -6.42 -10.05 -18.13
N VAL A 20 -6.05 -9.41 -19.24
CA VAL A 20 -5.13 -8.27 -19.26
C VAL A 20 -5.73 -7.06 -18.53
N SER A 21 -7.01 -6.78 -18.73
CA SER A 21 -7.73 -5.71 -18.02
C SER A 21 -7.75 -5.97 -16.50
N HIS A 22 -8.07 -7.20 -16.08
CA HIS A 22 -8.04 -7.59 -14.67
C HIS A 22 -6.65 -7.43 -14.05
N LEU A 23 -5.60 -7.82 -14.77
CA LEU A 23 -4.22 -7.66 -14.31
C LEU A 23 -3.81 -6.19 -14.21
N GLN A 24 -4.16 -5.36 -15.19
CA GLN A 24 -3.89 -3.93 -15.18
C GLN A 24 -4.57 -3.24 -13.99
N GLN A 25 -5.84 -3.58 -13.72
CA GLN A 25 -6.55 -3.05 -12.56
C GLN A 25 -5.92 -3.51 -11.24
N ALA A 26 -5.42 -4.74 -11.16
CA ALA A 26 -4.75 -5.27 -9.98
C ALA A 26 -3.45 -4.54 -9.66
N ILE A 27 -2.66 -4.24 -10.69
CA ILE A 27 -1.45 -3.42 -10.56
C ILE A 27 -1.84 -2.01 -10.10
N GLY A 28 -2.86 -1.40 -10.72
CA GLY A 28 -3.37 -0.09 -10.33
C GLY A 28 -3.77 -0.03 -8.86
N GLU A 29 -4.55 -0.99 -8.37
CA GLU A 29 -4.95 -1.08 -6.96
C GLU A 29 -3.75 -1.13 -6.00
N ALA A 30 -2.69 -1.87 -6.38
CA ALA A 30 -1.47 -1.95 -5.58
C ALA A 30 -0.65 -0.65 -5.60
N GLU A 31 -0.54 0.01 -6.74
CA GLU A 31 0.11 1.33 -6.83
C GLU A 31 -0.66 2.40 -6.06
N ASP A 32 -1.99 2.42 -6.18
CA ASP A 32 -2.88 3.31 -5.47
C ASP A 32 -2.77 3.12 -3.95
N ALA A 33 -2.78 1.87 -3.47
CA ALA A 33 -2.55 1.54 -2.08
C ALA A 33 -1.16 1.97 -1.60
N GLY A 34 -0.12 1.79 -2.41
CA GLY A 34 1.22 2.29 -2.14
C GLY A 34 1.28 3.82 -1.99
N ARG A 35 0.51 4.56 -2.80
CA ARG A 35 0.37 6.02 -2.64
C ARG A 35 -0.34 6.39 -1.34
N GLN A 36 -1.36 5.64 -0.93
CA GLN A 36 -2.03 5.87 0.36
C GLN A 36 -1.09 5.58 1.54
N LEU A 37 -0.28 4.53 1.45
CA LEU A 37 0.79 4.23 2.40
C LEU A 37 1.79 5.38 2.51
N PHE A 38 2.30 5.90 1.39
CA PHE A 38 3.19 7.05 1.42
C PHE A 38 2.55 8.29 2.07
N GLY A 39 1.26 8.53 1.82
CA GLY A 39 0.50 9.58 2.50
C GLY A 39 0.46 9.41 4.01
N ALA A 40 0.22 8.18 4.50
CA ALA A 40 0.24 7.87 5.92
C ALA A 40 1.64 8.02 6.55
N LEU A 41 2.69 7.59 5.85
CA LEU A 41 4.09 7.77 6.27
C LEU A 41 4.46 9.26 6.33
N SER A 42 3.97 10.07 5.39
CA SER A 42 4.12 11.51 5.43
C SER A 42 3.44 12.13 6.65
N THR A 43 2.24 11.67 7.02
CA THR A 43 1.57 12.12 8.25
C THR A 43 2.38 11.75 9.48
N LEU A 44 2.87 10.51 9.55
CA LEU A 44 3.73 10.03 10.64
C LEU A 44 4.98 10.91 10.78
N ALA A 45 5.72 11.12 9.70
CA ALA A 45 6.97 11.87 9.69
C ALA A 45 6.76 13.35 10.06
N VAL A 46 5.68 13.97 9.58
CA VAL A 46 5.38 15.38 9.87
C VAL A 46 5.03 15.61 11.33
N GLU A 47 4.22 14.74 11.92
CA GLU A 47 3.88 14.84 13.34
C GLU A 47 5.12 14.60 14.21
N MET A 48 6.02 13.69 13.82
CA MET A 48 7.29 13.44 14.53
C MET A 48 8.29 14.59 14.45
N LEU A 49 8.51 15.17 13.27
CA LEU A 49 9.54 16.19 13.06
C LEU A 49 9.07 17.57 13.50
N PHE A 50 7.82 17.92 13.22
CA PHE A 50 7.35 19.31 13.28
C PHE A 50 6.24 19.52 14.30
N HIS A 51 5.75 18.48 14.97
CA HIS A 51 4.64 18.55 15.92
C HIS A 51 3.42 19.32 15.38
N LYS A 52 3.23 19.30 14.04
CA LYS A 52 2.20 20.04 13.31
C LYS A 52 2.26 21.58 13.44
N GLN A 53 3.41 22.16 13.81
CA GLN A 53 3.56 23.61 13.92
C GLN A 53 3.48 24.32 12.56
N GLU A 54 3.79 23.64 11.46
CA GLU A 54 3.70 24.18 10.10
C GLU A 54 2.46 23.68 9.34
N GLN A 55 1.54 24.58 8.97
CA GLN A 55 0.42 24.27 8.08
C GLN A 55 0.88 23.91 6.65
N ARG A 56 2.05 24.39 6.23
CA ARG A 56 2.63 24.12 4.92
C ARG A 56 4.13 23.95 5.03
N LEU A 57 4.62 22.76 4.71
CA LEU A 57 6.05 22.46 4.71
C LEU A 57 6.79 23.29 3.65
N SER A 58 7.87 23.93 4.09
CA SER A 58 8.87 24.53 3.21
C SER A 58 9.59 23.48 2.35
N GLY A 59 10.35 23.93 1.33
CA GLY A 59 11.18 23.04 0.50
C GLY A 59 12.14 22.18 1.33
N PRO A 60 12.95 22.78 2.23
CA PRO A 60 13.83 22.04 3.13
C PRO A 60 13.08 21.05 4.05
N ALA A 61 11.94 21.45 4.64
CA ALA A 61 11.17 20.58 5.51
C ALA A 61 10.59 19.35 4.77
N LYS A 62 10.24 19.49 3.48
CA LYS A 62 9.84 18.35 2.64
C LYS A 62 10.98 17.37 2.40
N ILE A 63 12.21 17.86 2.23
CA ILE A 63 13.40 17.02 2.04
C ILE A 63 13.67 16.24 3.33
N GLU A 64 13.66 16.91 4.48
CA GLU A 64 13.86 16.28 5.79
C GLU A 64 12.82 15.19 6.06
N ARG A 65 11.53 15.48 5.82
CA ARG A 65 10.46 14.50 5.89
C ARG A 65 10.72 13.30 4.97
N ASN A 66 11.07 13.54 3.71
CA ASN A 66 11.31 12.45 2.75
C ASN A 66 12.51 11.58 3.15
N ASN A 67 13.57 12.19 3.70
CA ASN A 67 14.74 11.47 4.21
C ASN A 67 14.36 10.58 5.39
N LEU A 68 13.54 11.09 6.32
CA LEU A 68 13.04 10.28 7.44
C LEU A 68 12.20 9.09 6.93
N ILE A 69 11.28 9.31 5.99
CA ILE A 69 10.48 8.23 5.39
C ILE A 69 11.38 7.19 4.71
N ALA A 70 12.38 7.63 3.95
CA ALA A 70 13.32 6.74 3.27
C ALA A 70 14.11 5.87 4.26
N SER A 71 14.45 6.41 5.44
CA SER A 71 15.18 5.67 6.48
C SER A 71 14.41 4.47 7.04
N TRP A 72 13.08 4.47 6.97
CA TRP A 72 12.25 3.36 7.45
C TRP A 72 12.23 2.15 6.50
N GLY A 73 12.67 2.30 5.24
CA GLY A 73 12.73 1.19 4.28
C GLY A 73 11.38 0.59 3.87
N VAL A 74 10.29 1.28 4.16
CA VAL A 74 8.90 0.78 4.06
C VAL A 74 8.48 0.48 2.62
N GLU A 75 8.93 1.28 1.66
CA GLU A 75 8.62 1.07 0.24
C GLU A 75 9.16 -0.28 -0.26
N ARG A 76 10.40 -0.62 0.13
CA ARG A 76 10.99 -1.91 -0.22
C ARG A 76 10.23 -3.07 0.41
N LEU A 77 9.84 -2.93 1.68
CA LEU A 77 9.06 -3.94 2.39
C LEU A 77 7.71 -4.17 1.72
N TYR A 78 7.00 -3.09 1.37
CA TYR A 78 5.71 -3.14 0.71
C TYR A 78 5.79 -3.89 -0.63
N TRP A 79 6.71 -3.52 -1.52
CA TRP A 79 6.84 -4.15 -2.83
C TRP A 79 7.32 -5.60 -2.76
N ALA A 80 8.24 -5.91 -1.84
CA ALA A 80 8.71 -7.28 -1.63
C ALA A 80 7.59 -8.21 -1.15
N ASP A 81 6.69 -7.74 -0.28
CA ASP A 81 5.54 -8.50 0.20
C ASP A 81 4.50 -8.80 -0.91
N LEU A 82 4.53 -8.06 -2.03
CA LEU A 82 3.60 -8.23 -3.14
C LEU A 82 4.11 -9.10 -4.29
N GLU A 83 5.42 -9.30 -4.40
CA GLU A 83 6.04 -9.98 -5.55
C GLU A 83 5.53 -11.42 -5.72
N LEU A 84 5.66 -12.26 -4.68
CA LEU A 84 5.21 -13.66 -4.77
C LEU A 84 3.69 -13.78 -4.92
N PRO A 85 2.85 -13.04 -4.16
CA PRO A 85 1.40 -13.08 -4.37
C PRO A 85 0.96 -12.59 -5.76
N PHE A 86 1.75 -11.72 -6.40
CA PHE A 86 1.46 -11.28 -7.76
C PHE A 86 1.65 -12.41 -8.77
N HIS A 87 2.65 -13.27 -8.57
CA HIS A 87 2.81 -14.47 -9.41
C HIS A 87 1.61 -15.40 -9.29
N SER A 88 1.10 -15.62 -8.07
CA SER A 88 -0.14 -16.37 -7.85
C SER A 88 -1.34 -15.73 -8.53
N LEU A 89 -1.47 -14.40 -8.47
CA LEU A 89 -2.54 -13.71 -9.20
C LEU A 89 -2.49 -14.00 -10.71
N ILE A 90 -1.30 -13.98 -11.32
CA ILE A 90 -1.15 -14.24 -12.76
C ILE A 90 -1.56 -15.69 -13.09
N THR A 91 -1.27 -16.66 -12.22
CA THR A 91 -1.64 -18.07 -12.45
C THR A 91 -3.13 -18.34 -12.20
N ASP A 92 -3.75 -17.62 -11.27
CA ASP A 92 -5.09 -17.92 -10.78
C ASP A 92 -6.17 -17.17 -11.59
N LEU A 93 -5.85 -16.00 -12.15
CA LEU A 93 -6.75 -15.18 -12.96
C LEU A 93 -7.45 -15.93 -14.12
N PRO A 94 -6.76 -16.79 -14.90
CA PRO A 94 -7.41 -17.56 -15.97
C PRO A 94 -8.41 -18.62 -15.48
N HIS A 95 -8.35 -19.02 -14.20
CA HIS A 95 -9.22 -20.05 -13.64
C HIS A 95 -10.46 -19.42 -13.00
N ASP A 96 -10.25 -18.45 -12.11
CA ASP A 96 -11.30 -17.81 -11.31
C ASP A 96 -10.94 -16.33 -11.07
N ASP A 97 -11.42 -15.44 -11.94
CA ASP A 97 -11.04 -14.02 -11.95
C ASP A 97 -11.44 -13.27 -10.66
N GLN A 98 -12.70 -13.38 -10.23
CA GLN A 98 -13.21 -12.64 -9.07
C GLN A 98 -12.57 -13.09 -7.76
N PRO A 99 -12.49 -14.39 -7.43
CA PRO A 99 -11.79 -14.86 -6.24
C PRO A 99 -10.31 -14.45 -6.23
N ALA A 100 -9.60 -14.59 -7.36
CA ALA A 100 -8.19 -14.22 -7.46
C ALA A 100 -7.99 -12.72 -7.22
N ARG A 101 -8.82 -11.86 -7.83
CA ARG A 101 -8.79 -10.41 -7.64
C ARG A 101 -9.09 -10.00 -6.19
N ARG A 102 -10.08 -10.62 -5.56
CA ARG A 102 -10.40 -10.36 -4.14
C ARG A 102 -9.28 -10.79 -3.20
N ALA A 103 -8.64 -11.94 -3.47
CA ALA A 103 -7.49 -12.42 -2.71
C ALA A 103 -6.30 -11.45 -2.85
N TRP A 104 -6.03 -10.97 -4.06
CA TRP A 104 -5.03 -9.93 -4.32
C TRP A 104 -5.31 -8.64 -3.54
N ALA A 105 -6.53 -8.12 -3.60
CA ALA A 105 -6.92 -6.92 -2.86
C ALA A 105 -6.72 -7.08 -1.34
N LEU A 106 -6.99 -8.27 -0.79
CA LEU A 106 -6.74 -8.57 0.62
C LEU A 106 -5.23 -8.55 0.93
N THR A 107 -4.41 -9.11 0.06
CA THR A 107 -2.95 -9.12 0.19
C THR A 107 -2.38 -7.70 0.13
N VAL A 108 -2.79 -6.90 -0.84
CA VAL A 108 -2.42 -5.47 -0.95
C VAL A 108 -2.75 -4.72 0.34
N ARG A 109 -3.97 -4.91 0.85
CA ARG A 109 -4.39 -4.30 2.13
C ARG A 109 -3.49 -4.72 3.30
N LYS A 110 -3.18 -6.01 3.41
CA LYS A 110 -2.32 -6.55 4.48
C LYS A 110 -0.89 -6.03 4.37
N ALA A 111 -0.32 -6.01 3.17
CA ALA A 111 1.02 -5.51 2.90
C ALA A 111 1.15 -4.04 3.28
N ALA A 112 0.17 -3.20 2.90
CA ALA A 112 0.15 -1.78 3.26
C ALA A 112 0.12 -1.56 4.78
N TRP A 113 -0.73 -2.30 5.50
CA TRP A 113 -0.79 -2.22 6.97
C TRP A 113 0.51 -2.66 7.63
N ARG A 114 1.05 -3.81 7.22
CA ARG A 114 2.31 -4.33 7.76
C ARG A 114 3.46 -3.37 7.53
N ALA A 115 3.51 -2.75 6.35
CA ALA A 115 4.51 -1.75 6.00
C ALA A 115 4.41 -0.49 6.89
N LEU A 116 3.20 -0.01 7.16
CA LEU A 116 2.98 1.10 8.10
C LEU A 116 3.34 0.70 9.55
N ASP A 117 2.94 -0.47 10.01
CA ASP A 117 3.24 -0.93 11.37
C ASP A 117 4.75 -1.10 11.59
N ALA A 118 5.50 -1.54 10.57
CA ALA A 118 6.97 -1.56 10.61
C ALA A 118 7.56 -0.15 10.77
N ALA A 119 6.99 0.85 10.08
CA ALA A 119 7.41 2.25 10.23
C ALA A 119 7.13 2.77 11.64
N ILE A 120 5.94 2.50 12.19
CA ILE A 120 5.54 2.91 13.54
C ILE A 120 6.47 2.28 14.58
N ALA A 121 6.79 1.00 14.44
CA ALA A 121 7.71 0.30 15.34
C ALA A 121 9.12 0.90 15.33
N ALA A 122 9.58 1.46 14.19
CA ALA A 122 10.89 2.09 14.08
C ALA A 122 10.97 3.46 14.78
N VAL A 123 9.84 4.11 15.06
CA VAL A 123 9.79 5.48 15.61
C VAL A 123 9.82 5.49 17.15
N GLY A 124 9.31 4.44 17.81
CA GLY A 124 9.29 4.32 19.27
C GLY A 124 7.90 4.50 19.90
N GLU A 125 7.84 4.57 21.23
CA GLU A 125 6.60 4.57 22.03
C GLU A 125 6.39 5.84 22.87
N ASP A 126 7.12 6.92 22.59
CA ASP A 126 6.89 8.20 23.25
C ASP A 126 5.51 8.81 22.88
N PRO A 127 4.90 9.64 23.75
CA PRO A 127 3.55 10.17 23.50
C PRO A 127 3.36 10.86 22.13
N PRO A 128 4.32 11.65 21.60
CA PRO A 128 4.27 12.16 20.23
C PRO A 128 4.19 11.06 19.17
N ALA A 129 4.99 10.00 19.29
CA ALA A 129 4.97 8.86 18.37
C ALA A 129 3.64 8.12 18.39
N LEU A 130 3.04 7.91 19.57
CA LEU A 130 1.72 7.27 19.69
C LEU A 130 0.63 8.09 18.98
N LYS A 131 0.62 9.42 19.16
CA LYS A 131 -0.32 10.31 18.46
C LYS A 131 -0.10 10.24 16.94
N ALA A 132 1.15 10.33 16.49
CA ALA A 132 1.50 10.29 15.07
C ALA A 132 1.08 8.95 14.43
N ALA A 133 1.26 7.84 15.15
CA ALA A 133 0.82 6.51 14.74
C ALA A 133 -0.70 6.45 14.54
N VAL A 134 -1.50 6.93 15.50
CA VAL A 134 -2.97 6.95 15.38
C VAL A 134 -3.42 7.73 14.14
N LEU A 135 -2.83 8.91 13.91
CA LEU A 135 -3.15 9.74 12.74
C LEU A 135 -2.77 9.05 11.42
N ALA A 136 -1.60 8.43 11.37
CA ALA A 136 -1.15 7.70 10.19
C ALA A 136 -2.04 6.48 9.89
N ARG A 137 -2.46 5.73 10.92
CA ARG A 137 -3.41 4.61 10.76
C ARG A 137 -4.76 5.09 10.23
N GLY A 138 -5.29 6.20 10.75
CA GLY A 138 -6.53 6.80 10.24
C GLY A 138 -6.44 7.19 8.76
N GLN A 139 -5.33 7.82 8.37
CA GLN A 139 -5.05 8.20 6.97
C GLN A 139 -4.99 6.96 6.07
N LEU A 140 -4.24 5.92 6.46
CA LEU A 140 -4.11 4.70 5.66
C LEU A 140 -5.43 3.96 5.55
N GLY A 141 -6.16 3.78 6.65
CA GLY A 141 -7.44 3.08 6.66
C GLY A 141 -8.47 3.74 5.75
N GLY A 142 -8.60 5.07 5.82
CA GLY A 142 -9.48 5.83 4.94
C GLY A 142 -9.04 5.76 3.47
N GLY A 143 -7.75 5.83 3.20
CA GLY A 143 -7.18 5.71 1.86
C GLY A 143 -7.42 4.33 1.24
N LEU A 144 -7.06 3.25 1.94
CA LEU A 144 -7.24 1.88 1.47
C LEU A 144 -8.71 1.53 1.27
N HIS A 145 -9.60 2.04 2.11
CA HIS A 145 -11.04 1.85 1.90
C HIS A 145 -11.49 2.44 0.57
N LYS A 146 -11.08 3.67 0.24
CA LYS A 146 -11.43 4.30 -1.06
C LYS A 146 -10.89 3.51 -2.25
N VAL A 147 -9.66 3.02 -2.16
CA VAL A 147 -9.01 2.25 -3.23
C VAL A 147 -9.65 0.88 -3.42
N LEU A 148 -9.98 0.19 -2.33
CA LEU A 148 -10.41 -1.21 -2.34
C LEU A 148 -11.90 -1.42 -2.03
N GLN A 149 -12.71 -0.34 -2.06
CA GLN A 149 -14.14 -0.37 -1.69
C GLN A 149 -14.95 -1.39 -2.50
N HIS A 150 -14.59 -1.61 -3.76
CA HIS A 150 -15.28 -2.56 -4.63
C HIS A 150 -15.15 -4.00 -4.11
N TRP A 151 -14.02 -4.32 -3.47
CA TRP A 151 -13.73 -5.66 -2.92
C TRP A 151 -14.23 -5.85 -1.49
N PHE A 152 -14.35 -4.75 -0.74
CA PHE A 152 -14.73 -4.72 0.66
C PHE A 152 -15.74 -3.59 0.91
N PRO A 153 -16.99 -3.73 0.42
CA PRO A 153 -18.02 -2.75 0.70
C PRO A 153 -18.28 -2.68 2.21
N ARG A 154 -18.64 -1.49 2.72
CA ARG A 154 -19.19 -1.40 4.08
C ARG A 154 -20.55 -2.07 4.08
N GLU A 155 -20.77 -3.00 5.01
CA GLU A 155 -22.12 -3.43 5.34
C GLU A 155 -22.92 -2.18 5.76
N PRO A 156 -24.14 -1.97 5.24
CA PRO A 156 -24.98 -0.89 5.71
C PRO A 156 -25.21 -1.11 7.21
N GLU A 157 -24.90 -0.11 8.03
CA GLU A 157 -25.29 -0.10 9.44
C GLU A 157 -26.83 -0.23 9.47
N GLU A 158 -27.34 -1.40 9.86
CA GLU A 158 -28.74 -1.56 10.21
C GLU A 158 -29.01 -0.64 11.41
N VAL A 159 -29.74 0.45 11.14
CA VAL A 159 -30.24 1.42 12.13
C VAL A 159 -31.58 0.94 12.67
#